data_AF-A0A4R2GXQ5-F1
#
_entry.id   AF-A0A4R2GXQ5-F1
#
_cell.length_a   1.000
_cell.length_b   1.000
_cell.length_c   1.000
_cell.angle_alpha   90.00
_cell.angle_beta   90.00
_cell.angle_gamma   90.00
#
_symmetry.space_group_name_H-M   'P 1'
#
loop_
_entity.id
_entity.type
_entity.pdbx_description
1 polymer ?
#
loop_
_entity_poly.entity_id
_entity_poly.type
_entity_poly.pdbx_seq_one_letter_code
_entity_poly.pdbx_strand_id
1 'polypeptide(L)'
;MNAGSEVGFGISAASMTATWIWAASLYAAATSGYTFGVSAPLHYGLWGALMILFIYPFGKRIRSLAPDAHSLAEILHARHGSSSQRILAGSNIIGGILSLVSNYLAGSVLIAMLTPLNFSTGILVIAAGVLLYTLWPGLRASILIDFIQVCAMLLAVIILAPTIFHLAGGPDIFREARTI
;
A
#
# COMPACT_ATOMS: atom_id res chain seq x y z
N MET A 1 -15.72 -12.01 -9.38
CA MET A 1 -15.20 -13.10 -8.52
C MET A 1 -15.50 -12.68 -7.11
N ASN A 2 -16.52 -13.27 -6.50
CA ASN A 2 -17.21 -12.68 -5.37
C ASN A 2 -16.65 -13.39 -4.13
N ALA A 3 -15.86 -12.68 -3.31
CA ALA A 3 -15.69 -13.12 -1.94
C ALA A 3 -17.09 -12.99 -1.34
N GLY A 4 -17.71 -14.13 -1.03
CA GLY A 4 -19.05 -14.19 -0.47
C GLY A 4 -19.23 -13.18 0.65
N SER A 5 -20.47 -12.76 0.85
CA SER A 5 -20.96 -11.76 1.80
C SER A 5 -20.64 -12.02 3.29
N GLU A 6 -19.57 -12.75 3.61
CA GLU A 6 -19.11 -13.15 4.93
C GLU A 6 -17.70 -12.63 5.28
N VAL A 7 -17.14 -11.70 4.52
CA VAL A 7 -15.89 -11.04 4.94
C VAL A 7 -16.23 -10.00 5.99
N GLY A 8 -16.01 -10.35 7.27
CA GLY A 8 -16.26 -9.45 8.41
C GLY A 8 -15.65 -8.06 8.20
N PHE A 9 -16.34 -7.03 8.69
CA PHE A 9 -15.96 -5.61 8.48
C PHE A 9 -14.48 -5.34 8.78
N GLY A 10 -13.92 -5.94 9.83
CA GLY A 10 -12.51 -5.80 10.19
C GLY A 10 -11.54 -6.37 9.16
N ILE A 11 -11.85 -7.53 8.55
CA ILE A 11 -11.01 -8.14 7.51
C ILE A 11 -11.09 -7.32 6.21
N SER A 12 -12.28 -6.85 5.86
CA SER A 12 -12.48 -5.98 4.70
C SER A 12 -11.76 -4.63 4.86
N ALA A 13 -11.84 -4.02 6.04
CA ALA A 13 -11.13 -2.78 6.35
C ALA A 13 -9.61 -2.99 6.34
N ALA A 14 -9.11 -4.07 6.95
CA ALA A 14 -7.69 -4.40 6.96
C ALA A 14 -7.15 -4.66 5.54
N SER A 15 -7.89 -5.38 4.70
CA SER A 15 -7.52 -5.58 3.29
C SER A 15 -7.50 -4.26 2.52
N MET A 16 -8.49 -3.38 2.72
CA MET A 16 -8.49 -2.03 2.13
C MET A 16 -7.28 -1.19 2.57
N THR A 17 -6.91 -1.27 3.85
CA THR A 17 -5.70 -0.61 4.36
C THR A 17 -4.44 -1.23 3.76
N ALA A 18 -4.36 -2.55 3.63
CA ALA A 18 -3.24 -3.27 3.02
C ALA A 18 -3.01 -2.82 1.56
N THR A 19 -4.08 -2.72 0.77
CA THR A 19 -4.02 -2.27 -0.62
C THR A 19 -3.46 -0.85 -0.75
N TRP A 20 -3.56 -0.04 0.30
CA TRP A 20 -3.08 1.33 0.30
C TRP A 20 -1.61 1.46 0.72
N ILE A 21 -0.99 0.42 1.28
CA ILE A 21 0.38 0.50 1.75
C ILE A 21 1.32 -0.20 0.76
N TRP A 22 2.07 0.61 0.02
CA TRP A 22 2.99 0.16 -1.03
C TRP A 22 4.43 0.27 -0.53
N ALA A 23 5.33 -0.58 -1.03
CA ALA A 23 6.75 -0.53 -0.68
C ALA A 23 7.38 0.82 -1.04
N ALA A 24 7.02 1.37 -2.20
CA ALA A 24 7.45 2.71 -2.63
C ALA A 24 6.98 3.81 -1.66
N SER A 25 5.74 3.71 -1.16
CA SER A 25 5.18 4.65 -0.19
C SER A 25 5.92 4.60 1.15
N LEU A 26 6.20 3.41 1.67
CA LEU A 26 6.97 3.25 2.91
C LEU A 26 8.39 3.79 2.78
N TYR A 27 9.05 3.47 1.67
CA TYR A 27 10.40 3.97 1.38
C TYR A 27 10.42 5.50 1.31
N ALA A 28 9.45 6.10 0.61
CA ALA A 28 9.30 7.54 0.51
C ALA A 28 8.99 8.18 1.87
N ALA A 29 8.10 7.56 2.67
CA ALA A 29 7.75 8.05 4.01
C ALA A 29 8.94 7.98 4.98
N ALA A 30 9.72 6.89 4.95
CA ALA A 30 10.92 6.75 5.77
C ALA A 30 12.01 7.75 5.36
N THR A 31 12.27 7.88 4.06
CA THR A 31 13.26 8.83 3.54
C THR A 31 12.87 10.27 3.86
N SER A 32 11.60 10.63 3.66
CA SER A 32 11.12 11.97 3.99
C SER A 32 11.07 12.24 5.50
N GLY A 33 10.81 11.23 6.32
CA GLY A 33 10.95 11.32 7.78
C GLY A 33 12.39 11.58 8.22
N TYR A 34 13.36 10.99 7.53
CA TYR A 34 14.77 11.26 7.77
C TYR A 34 15.18 12.68 7.37
N THR A 35 14.69 13.20 6.24
CA THR A 35 15.10 14.52 5.73
C THR A 35 14.29 15.69 6.29
N PHE A 36 12.99 15.51 6.54
CA PHE A 36 12.07 16.57 6.97
C PHE A 36 11.54 16.36 8.39
N GLY A 37 12.04 15.35 9.10
CA GLY A 37 11.64 15.00 10.46
C GLY A 37 10.23 14.39 10.54
N VAL A 38 9.69 14.35 11.76
CA VAL A 38 8.41 13.68 12.09
C VAL A 38 7.22 14.24 11.31
N SER A 39 7.31 15.48 10.85
CA SER A 39 6.26 16.14 10.08
C SER A 39 5.91 15.41 8.78
N ALA A 40 6.91 14.88 8.04
CA ALA A 40 6.66 14.27 6.74
C ALA A 40 5.84 12.96 6.81
N PRO A 41 6.17 11.98 7.67
CA PRO A 41 5.34 10.79 7.85
C PRO A 41 3.92 11.12 8.35
N LEU A 42 3.78 12.11 9.24
CA LEU A 42 2.48 12.54 9.75
C LEU A 42 1.61 13.15 8.64
N HIS A 43 2.19 14.03 7.82
CA HIS A 43 1.48 14.59 6.67
C HIS A 43 1.08 13.50 5.67
N TYR A 44 1.98 12.54 5.39
CA TYR A 44 1.69 11.43 4.47
C TYR A 44 0.50 10.59 4.96
N GLY A 45 0.50 10.21 6.24
CA GLY A 45 -0.61 9.46 6.84
C GLY A 45 -1.91 10.25 6.89
N LEU A 46 -1.86 11.54 7.22
CA LEU A 46 -3.02 12.42 7.26
C LEU A 46 -3.68 12.54 5.87
N TRP A 47 -2.90 12.78 4.83
CA TRP A 47 -3.42 12.86 3.45
C TRP A 47 -4.08 11.55 3.02
N GLY A 48 -3.50 10.40 3.38
CA GLY A 48 -4.09 9.10 3.14
C GLY A 48 -5.46 8.91 3.80
N ALA A 49 -5.56 9.25 5.09
CA ALA A 49 -6.82 9.16 5.84
C ALA A 49 -7.89 10.10 5.26
N LEU A 50 -7.52 11.32 4.90
CA LEU A 50 -8.44 12.30 4.30
C LEU A 50 -8.99 11.82 2.95
N MET A 51 -8.16 11.19 2.10
CA MET A 51 -8.65 10.67 0.81
C MET A 51 -9.76 9.63 1.00
N ILE A 52 -9.63 8.72 1.96
CA ILE A 52 -10.66 7.72 2.26
C ILE A 52 -11.95 8.41 2.74
N LEU A 53 -11.82 9.41 3.61
CA LEU A 53 -12.96 10.18 4.13
C LEU A 53 -13.72 10.91 3.01
N PHE A 54 -13.01 11.49 2.04
CA PHE A 54 -13.63 12.14 0.89
C PHE A 54 -14.29 11.17 -0.10
N ILE A 55 -13.75 9.96 -0.26
CA ILE A 55 -14.30 8.95 -1.16
C ILE A 55 -15.55 8.27 -0.58
N TYR A 56 -15.66 8.17 0.75
CA TYR A 56 -16.78 7.54 1.44
C TYR A 56 -18.20 7.95 0.95
N PRO A 57 -18.56 9.25 0.84
CA PRO A 57 -19.88 9.65 0.36
C PRO A 57 -20.14 9.22 -1.09
N PHE A 58 -19.12 9.23 -1.95
CA PHE A 58 -19.23 8.75 -3.33
C PHE A 58 -19.46 7.24 -3.38
N GLY A 59 -18.72 6.47 -2.56
CA GLY A 59 -18.92 5.03 -2.43
C GLY A 59 -20.35 4.68 -2.02
N LYS A 60 -20.89 5.39 -1.01
CA LYS A 60 -22.28 5.21 -0.56
C LYS A 60 -23.29 5.51 -1.67
N ARG A 61 -23.08 6.60 -2.42
CA ARG A 61 -23.95 6.99 -3.54
C ARG A 61 -23.90 5.98 -4.69
N ILE A 62 -22.71 5.52 -5.07
CA ILE A 62 -22.52 4.51 -6.11
C ILE A 62 -23.24 3.21 -5.73
N ARG A 63 -23.08 2.75 -4.49
CA ARG A 63 -23.74 1.52 -4.01
C ARG A 63 -25.27 1.65 -3.98
N SER A 64 -25.80 2.84 -3.69
CA SER A 64 -27.25 3.09 -3.75
C SER A 64 -27.81 3.12 -5.18
N LEU A 65 -26.99 3.49 -6.17
CA LEU A 65 -27.41 3.61 -7.57
C LEU A 65 -27.21 2.32 -8.37
N ALA A 66 -26.21 1.52 -8.02
CA ALA A 66 -25.88 0.28 -8.71
C ALA A 66 -25.49 -0.82 -7.69
N PRO A 67 -26.48 -1.39 -6.96
CA PRO A 67 -26.23 -2.39 -5.92
C PRO A 67 -25.67 -3.71 -6.48
N ASP A 68 -26.03 -4.07 -7.71
CA ASP A 68 -25.61 -5.31 -8.37
C ASP A 68 -24.31 -5.18 -9.19
N ALA A 69 -23.77 -3.96 -9.33
CA ALA A 69 -22.52 -3.77 -10.06
C ALA A 69 -21.34 -4.34 -9.26
N HIS A 70 -20.52 -5.13 -9.94
CA HIS A 70 -19.35 -5.80 -9.37
C HIS A 70 -18.04 -5.06 -9.68
N SER A 71 -18.05 -4.14 -10.65
CA SER A 71 -16.91 -3.30 -10.98
C SER A 71 -17.33 -1.88 -11.35
N LEU A 72 -16.45 -0.90 -11.11
CA LEU A 72 -16.66 0.48 -11.57
C LEU A 72 -16.79 0.55 -13.11
N ALA A 73 -16.14 -0.37 -13.82
CA ALA A 73 -16.20 -0.47 -15.27
C ALA A 73 -17.62 -0.81 -15.78
N GLU A 74 -18.36 -1.69 -15.08
CA GLU A 74 -19.76 -2.02 -15.40
C GLU A 74 -20.69 -0.81 -15.23
N ILE A 75 -20.48 -0.04 -14.16
CA ILE A 75 -21.25 1.19 -13.91
C ILE A 75 -20.98 2.23 -15.00
N LEU A 76 -19.73 2.34 -15.42
CA LEU A 76 -19.34 3.26 -16.48
C LEU A 76 -19.90 2.83 -17.83
N HIS A 77 -19.90 1.53 -18.13
CA HIS A 77 -20.50 0.96 -19.32
C HIS A 77 -22.01 1.24 -19.37
N ALA A 78 -22.72 1.00 -18.27
CA ALA A 78 -24.16 1.21 -18.18
C ALA A 78 -24.57 2.68 -18.37
N ARG A 79 -23.71 3.64 -17.98
CA ARG A 79 -24.01 5.08 -18.03
C ARG A 79 -23.43 5.82 -19.24
N HIS A 80 -22.24 5.44 -19.71
CA HIS A 80 -21.47 6.17 -20.73
C HIS A 80 -20.99 5.29 -21.90
N GLY A 81 -21.46 4.04 -21.97
CA GLY A 81 -21.16 3.09 -23.04
C GLY A 81 -19.74 2.53 -23.02
N SER A 82 -19.44 1.71 -24.02
CA SER A 82 -18.21 0.92 -24.14
C SER A 82 -16.94 1.73 -24.38
N SER A 83 -17.04 2.92 -24.99
CA SER A 83 -15.88 3.78 -25.22
C SER A 83 -15.27 4.25 -23.90
N SER A 84 -16.10 4.74 -22.98
CA SER A 84 -15.69 5.19 -21.65
C SER A 84 -15.14 4.05 -20.80
N GLN A 85 -15.73 2.85 -20.90
CA GLN A 85 -15.23 1.65 -20.23
C GLN A 85 -13.81 1.29 -20.69
N ARG A 86 -13.53 1.34 -22.00
CA ARG A 86 -12.21 1.02 -22.53
C ARG A 86 -11.14 2.02 -22.11
N ILE A 87 -11.49 3.32 -22.03
CA ILE A 87 -10.58 4.35 -21.50
C ILE A 87 -10.27 4.07 -20.03
N LEU A 88 -11.28 3.78 -19.21
CA LEU A 88 -11.07 3.46 -17.80
C LEU A 88 -10.23 2.19 -17.63
N ALA A 89 -10.51 1.14 -18.41
CA ALA A 89 -9.73 -0.09 -18.38
C ALA A 89 -8.27 0.15 -18.80
N GLY A 90 -8.05 0.92 -19.87
CA GLY A 90 -6.71 1.33 -20.32
C GLY A 90 -5.93 2.10 -19.24
N SER A 91 -6.57 3.08 -18.59
CA SER A 91 -5.97 3.83 -17.49
C SER A 91 -5.63 2.94 -16.29
N ASN A 92 -6.48 1.97 -15.95
CA ASN A 92 -6.18 1.02 -14.87
C ASN A 92 -4.99 0.11 -15.20
N ILE A 93 -4.87 -0.35 -16.46
CA ILE A 93 -3.73 -1.16 -16.90
C ILE A 93 -2.44 -0.34 -16.82
N ILE A 94 -2.43 0.86 -17.38
CA ILE A 94 -1.25 1.75 -17.38
C ILE A 94 -0.86 2.11 -15.95
N GLY A 95 -1.84 2.52 -15.12
CA GLY A 95 -1.62 2.84 -13.71
C GLY A 95 -1.09 1.65 -12.91
N GLY A 96 -1.64 0.45 -13.17
CA GLY A 96 -1.16 -0.80 -12.57
C GLY A 96 0.29 -1.11 -12.93
N ILE A 97 0.67 -1.00 -14.21
CA ILE A 97 2.05 -1.21 -14.67
C ILE A 97 2.99 -0.18 -14.03
N LEU A 98 2.62 1.10 -14.04
CA LEU A 98 3.44 2.15 -13.44
C LEU A 98 3.67 1.92 -11.95
N SER A 99 2.61 1.52 -11.24
CA SER A 99 2.71 1.22 -9.82
C SER A 99 3.57 -0.03 -9.56
N LEU A 100 3.42 -1.08 -10.38
CA LEU A 100 4.25 -2.27 -10.29
C LEU A 100 5.73 -1.94 -10.47
N VAL A 101 6.06 -1.16 -11.51
CA VAL A 101 7.43 -0.70 -11.77
C VAL A 101 7.97 0.10 -10.60
N SER A 102 7.19 1.05 -10.06
CA SER A 102 7.59 1.85 -8.90
C SER A 102 7.94 0.99 -7.69
N ASN A 103 7.15 -0.06 -7.41
CA ASN A 103 7.40 -0.96 -6.29
C ASN A 103 8.62 -1.86 -6.53
N TYR A 104 8.86 -2.31 -7.76
CA TYR A 104 10.05 -3.11 -8.09
C TYR A 104 11.33 -2.29 -7.96
N LEU A 105 11.30 -1.03 -8.39
CA LEU A 105 12.42 -0.11 -8.23
C LEU A 105 12.70 0.14 -6.75
N ALA A 106 11.68 0.48 -5.96
CA ALA A 106 11.83 0.70 -4.52
C ALA A 106 12.37 -0.54 -3.79
N GLY A 107 11.83 -1.73 -4.09
CA GLY A 107 12.29 -3.00 -3.51
C GLY A 107 13.74 -3.33 -3.90
N SER A 108 14.12 -3.06 -5.15
CA SER A 108 15.49 -3.30 -5.60
C SER A 108 16.51 -2.35 -4.95
N VAL A 109 16.17 -1.06 -4.80
CA VAL A 109 17.01 -0.12 -4.04
C VAL A 109 17.25 -0.65 -2.62
N LEU A 110 16.20 -1.13 -1.95
CA LEU A 110 16.32 -1.71 -0.61
C LEU A 110 17.24 -2.93 -0.57
N ILE A 111 17.13 -3.86 -1.52
CA ILE A 111 18.03 -5.03 -1.59
C ILE A 111 19.47 -4.59 -1.79
N ALA A 112 19.73 -3.66 -2.70
CA ALA A 112 21.08 -3.19 -2.97
C ALA A 112 21.70 -2.43 -1.79
N MET A 113 20.88 -1.80 -0.94
CA MET A 113 21.35 -1.11 0.27
C MET A 113 21.61 -2.07 1.45
N LEU A 114 20.88 -3.17 1.54
CA LEU A 114 20.94 -4.10 2.67
C LEU A 114 21.81 -5.34 2.41
N THR A 115 22.15 -5.60 1.16
CA THR A 115 22.91 -6.78 0.73
C THR A 115 24.03 -6.38 -0.23
N PRO A 116 25.08 -7.20 -0.42
CA PRO A 116 26.13 -6.92 -1.40
C PRO A 116 25.68 -7.13 -2.87
N LEU A 117 24.38 -7.27 -3.12
CA LEU A 117 23.83 -7.52 -4.46
C LEU A 117 23.66 -6.21 -5.25
N ASN A 118 23.87 -6.30 -6.56
CA ASN A 118 23.64 -5.17 -7.46
C ASN A 118 22.14 -4.91 -7.68
N PHE A 119 21.80 -3.66 -8.02
CA PHE A 119 20.43 -3.24 -8.32
C PHE A 119 19.73 -4.09 -9.40
N SER A 120 20.43 -4.49 -10.46
CA SER A 120 19.85 -5.35 -11.49
C SER A 120 19.45 -6.73 -10.96
N THR A 121 20.26 -7.29 -10.06
CA THR A 121 19.98 -8.57 -9.40
C THR A 121 18.81 -8.42 -8.41
N GLY A 122 18.72 -7.29 -7.70
CA GLY A 122 17.60 -6.98 -6.81
C GLY A 122 16.24 -6.97 -7.53
N ILE A 123 16.17 -6.37 -8.72
CA ILE A 123 14.94 -6.37 -9.54
C ILE A 123 14.52 -7.81 -9.88
N LEU A 124 15.47 -8.65 -10.31
CA LEU A 124 15.18 -10.04 -10.68
C LEU A 124 14.68 -10.86 -9.49
N VAL A 125 15.27 -10.67 -8.31
CA VAL A 125 14.84 -11.36 -7.09
C VAL A 125 13.42 -10.95 -6.70
N ILE A 126 13.11 -9.65 -6.71
CA ILE A 126 11.75 -9.16 -6.42
C ILE A 126 10.76 -9.70 -7.46
N ALA A 127 11.10 -9.61 -8.75
CA ALA A 127 10.24 -10.08 -9.84
C ALA A 127 9.95 -11.58 -9.74
N ALA A 128 10.97 -12.39 -9.43
CA ALA A 128 10.82 -13.82 -9.23
C ALA A 128 9.94 -14.13 -8.01
N GLY A 129 10.18 -13.45 -6.89
CA GLY A 129 9.35 -13.58 -5.68
C GLY A 129 7.88 -13.26 -5.97
N VAL A 130 7.63 -12.14 -6.67
CA VAL A 130 6.27 -11.71 -7.05
C VAL A 130 5.60 -12.71 -7.98
N LEU A 131 6.30 -13.19 -9.00
CA LEU A 131 5.76 -14.20 -9.91
C LEU A 131 5.39 -15.50 -9.17
N LEU A 132 6.27 -15.98 -8.29
CA LEU A 132 6.03 -17.21 -7.53
C LEU A 132 4.77 -17.11 -6.67
N TYR A 133 4.58 -15.99 -5.96
CA TYR A 133 3.38 -15.85 -5.12
C TYR A 133 2.14 -15.42 -5.88
N THR A 134 2.26 -14.79 -7.06
CA THR A 134 1.12 -14.35 -7.89
C THR A 134 0.48 -15.52 -8.64
N LEU A 135 1.26 -16.54 -9.01
CA LEU A 135 0.74 -17.74 -9.70
C LEU A 135 -0.11 -18.64 -8.79
N TRP A 136 0.00 -18.48 -7.46
CA TRP A 136 -0.55 -19.38 -6.46
C TRP A 136 -1.95 -19.04 -5.88
N PRO A 137 -2.50 -17.81 -5.85
CA PRO A 137 -3.70 -17.53 -5.05
C PRO A 137 -4.98 -17.28 -5.87
N GLY A 138 -6.07 -17.96 -5.48
CA GLY A 138 -7.43 -17.47 -5.71
C GLY A 138 -7.78 -16.30 -4.76
N LEU A 139 -8.94 -15.65 -4.97
CA LEU A 139 -9.35 -14.43 -4.24
C LEU A 139 -9.26 -14.54 -2.70
N ARG A 140 -9.64 -15.70 -2.12
CA ARG A 140 -9.55 -15.93 -0.68
C ARG A 140 -8.12 -15.96 -0.15
N ALA A 141 -7.20 -16.52 -0.93
CA ALA A 141 -5.79 -16.58 -0.56
C ALA A 141 -5.13 -15.20 -0.65
N SER A 142 -5.53 -14.36 -1.62
CA SER A 142 -5.10 -12.96 -1.70
C SER A 142 -5.46 -12.17 -0.44
N ILE A 143 -6.71 -12.28 0.03
CA ILE A 143 -7.17 -11.57 1.24
C ILE A 143 -6.36 -12.00 2.48
N LEU A 144 -6.04 -13.30 2.58
CA LEU A 144 -5.24 -13.81 3.70
C LEU A 144 -3.81 -13.28 3.67
N ILE A 145 -3.18 -13.24 2.48
CA ILE A 145 -1.83 -12.70 2.31
C ILE A 145 -1.81 -11.21 2.66
N ASP A 146 -2.79 -10.43 2.21
CA ASP A 146 -2.92 -9.01 2.54
C ASP A 146 -3.02 -8.79 4.06
N PHE A 147 -3.82 -9.62 4.73
CA PHE A 147 -3.96 -9.56 6.19
C PHE A 147 -2.64 -9.87 6.91
N ILE A 148 -1.95 -10.94 6.50
CA ILE A 148 -0.65 -11.33 7.06
C ILE A 148 0.39 -10.22 6.82
N GLN A 149 0.38 -9.59 5.63
CA GLN A 149 1.27 -8.50 5.29
C GLN A 149 1.07 -7.30 6.24
N VAL A 150 -0.16 -6.88 6.49
CA VAL A 150 -0.45 -5.79 7.44
C VAL A 150 0.00 -6.15 8.85
N CYS A 151 -0.29 -7.37 9.32
CA CYS A 151 0.15 -7.81 10.64
C CYS A 151 1.69 -7.81 10.76
N ALA A 152 2.40 -8.30 9.75
CA ALA A 152 3.86 -8.31 9.72
C ALA A 152 4.44 -6.89 9.76
N MET A 153 3.82 -5.96 9.02
CA MET A 153 4.23 -4.56 9.01
C MET A 153 4.01 -3.86 10.35
N LEU A 154 2.84 -4.07 10.97
CA LEU A 154 2.54 -3.52 12.29
C LEU A 154 3.50 -4.06 13.35
N LEU A 155 3.76 -5.37 13.32
CA LEU A 155 4.73 -6.01 14.22
C LEU A 155 6.13 -5.43 14.03
N ALA A 156 6.56 -5.24 12.77
CA ALA A 156 7.85 -4.63 12.47
C ALA A 156 7.95 -3.21 13.05
N VAL A 157 6.91 -2.38 12.94
CA VAL A 157 6.90 -1.04 13.54
C VAL A 157 6.97 -1.09 15.06
N ILE A 158 6.19 -1.96 15.70
CA ILE A 158 6.14 -2.13 17.16
C ILE A 158 7.50 -2.58 17.72
N ILE A 159 8.27 -3.37 16.96
CA ILE A 159 9.59 -3.84 17.39
C ILE A 159 10.67 -2.82 17.03
N LEU A 160 10.72 -2.36 15.78
CA LEU A 160 11.80 -1.51 15.28
C LEU A 160 11.78 -0.12 15.90
N ALA A 161 10.62 0.53 16.04
CA ALA A 161 10.57 1.90 16.53
C ALA A 161 11.11 2.03 17.98
N PRO A 162 10.69 1.20 18.95
CA PRO A 162 11.28 1.23 20.29
C PRO A 162 12.74 0.79 20.31
N THR A 163 13.12 -0.21 19.51
CA THR A 163 14.52 -0.71 19.48
C THR A 163 15.47 0.36 18.98
N ILE A 164 15.13 1.03 17.87
CA ILE A 164 15.91 2.14 17.32
C ILE A 164 15.94 3.31 18.31
N PHE A 165 14.82 3.62 18.96
CA PHE A 165 14.76 4.67 19.97
C PHE A 165 15.72 4.41 21.14
N HIS A 166 15.79 3.17 21.65
CA HIS A 166 16.73 2.80 22.71
C HIS A 166 18.18 2.82 22.24
N LEU A 167 18.46 2.29 21.04
CA LEU A 167 19.82 2.29 20.47
C LEU A 167 20.34 3.70 20.17
N ALA A 168 19.46 4.62 19.82
CA ALA A 168 19.80 6.01 19.54
C ALA A 168 20.08 6.85 20.81
N GLY A 169 19.95 6.30 22.01
CA GLY A 169 20.17 7.01 23.29
C GLY A 169 18.88 7.35 24.06
N GLY A 170 17.72 6.90 23.60
CA GLY A 170 16.46 6.99 24.35
C GLY A 170 16.06 8.42 24.72
N PRO A 171 15.61 8.67 25.97
CA PRO A 171 15.18 10.00 26.41
C PRO A 171 16.29 11.05 26.42
N ASP A 172 17.57 10.65 26.46
CA ASP A 172 18.70 11.58 26.55
C ASP A 172 18.92 12.36 25.25
N ILE A 173 18.42 11.85 24.12
CA ILE A 173 18.37 12.57 22.83
C ILE A 173 17.59 13.89 22.97
N PHE A 174 16.54 13.92 23.79
CA PHE A 174 15.74 15.12 24.03
C PHE A 174 16.37 16.08 25.04
N ARG A 175 17.40 15.64 25.78
CA ARG A 175 18.16 16.50 26.71
C ARG A 175 19.26 17.27 25.97
N GLU A 176 19.99 16.63 25.07
CA GLU A 176 21.00 17.30 24.23
C GLU A 176 20.39 18.33 23.27
N ALA A 177 19.18 18.06 22.75
CA ALA A 177 18.46 19.01 21.91
C ALA A 177 17.98 20.29 22.63
N ARG A 178 17.98 20.30 23.98
CA ARG A 178 17.60 21.48 24.79
C ARG A 178 18.79 22.40 25.12
N THR A 179 20.01 21.94 24.86
CA THR A 179 21.26 22.69 25.15
C THR A 179 21.81 23.47 23.97
N ILE A 180 21.07 23.54 22.85
CA ILE A 180 21.35 24.38 21.68
C ILE A 180 20.23 25.41 21.56
#